data_AF-A0A2V6D237-F1
#
_entry.id   AF-A0A2V6D237-F1
#
_cell.length_a   1.000
_cell.length_b   1.000
_cell.length_c   1.000
_cell.angle_alpha   90.00
_cell.angle_beta   90.00
_cell.angle_gamma   90.00
#
_symmetry.space_group_name_H-M   'P 1'
#
loop_
_entity.id
_entity.type
_entity.pdbx_description
1 polymer ?
#
loop_
_entity_poly.entity_id
_entity_poly.type
_entity_poly.pdbx_seq_one_letter_code
_entity_poly.pdbx_strand_id
1 'polypeptide(L)'
;MVSALVGSLLMMGVVAVLKCTEARPHLHPLTVSPAGRDARASGSEGRRVGLGDASAERNKFPHSNARDIGKHFLPIAVACYVAFWIALAIHPLDRSDWLLENLLIFISVIVLAFSYRKFRFSNLSYALIVVFLAFHTIGAHYTYAKVPAGFWMQDWLHLNRNHYDRVIHFSFGFLLLYPMRELLVRSVHAGKQWGTWLAVAALAALSSFFEIIEAVVAQIVRPDLGAAYLGTQGDIWDAQKDMGAAFAGAVTSALAIVLLKRASAEAVG
;
A
#
# COMPACT_ATOMS: atom_id res chain seq x y z
N MET A 1 13.46 21.83 3.68
CA MET A 1 14.29 21.11 2.68
C MET A 1 14.41 19.60 2.94
N VAL A 2 14.03 19.07 4.12
CA VAL A 2 14.14 17.64 4.45
C VAL A 2 12.93 16.80 3.96
N SER A 3 11.71 17.35 3.97
CA SER A 3 10.50 16.63 3.51
C SER A 3 10.45 16.39 1.99
N ALA A 4 11.23 17.14 1.21
CA ALA A 4 11.37 16.93 -0.24
C ALA A 4 12.15 15.65 -0.59
N LEU A 5 12.96 15.10 0.34
CA LEU A 5 13.78 13.91 0.09
C LEU A 5 13.00 12.60 0.21
N VAL A 6 12.02 12.49 1.13
CA VAL A 6 11.20 11.26 1.28
C VAL A 6 10.32 11.04 0.05
N GLY A 7 9.66 12.12 -0.40
CA GLY A 7 8.92 12.13 -1.66
C GLY A 7 9.82 11.83 -2.86
N SER A 8 11.04 12.39 -2.88
CA SER A 8 11.99 12.19 -3.99
C SER A 8 12.61 10.79 -4.03
N LEU A 9 12.86 10.10 -2.92
CA LEU A 9 13.39 8.73 -2.92
C LEU A 9 12.31 7.71 -3.33
N LEU A 10 11.07 7.88 -2.86
CA LEU A 10 9.94 7.06 -3.34
C LEU A 10 9.60 7.37 -4.81
N MET A 11 9.64 8.65 -5.21
CA MET A 11 9.42 9.06 -6.60
C MET A 11 10.56 8.64 -7.52
N MET A 12 11.83 8.77 -7.12
CA MET A 12 12.95 8.32 -7.94
C MET A 12 13.01 6.80 -8.00
N GLY A 13 12.66 6.08 -6.93
CA GLY A 13 12.50 4.63 -6.97
C GLY A 13 11.40 4.20 -7.95
N VAL A 14 10.20 4.76 -7.84
CA VAL A 14 9.09 4.45 -8.74
C VAL A 14 9.36 4.91 -10.18
N VAL A 15 9.92 6.11 -10.39
CA VAL A 15 10.24 6.66 -11.72
C VAL A 15 11.43 5.96 -12.37
N ALA A 16 12.48 5.60 -11.64
CA ALA A 16 13.60 4.83 -12.16
C ALA A 16 13.17 3.41 -12.53
N VAL A 17 12.33 2.78 -11.71
CA VAL A 17 11.74 1.48 -12.01
C VAL A 17 10.86 1.54 -13.26
N LEU A 18 10.02 2.57 -13.40
CA LEU A 18 9.16 2.76 -14.58
C LEU A 18 9.95 3.17 -15.84
N LYS A 19 11.10 3.82 -15.70
CA LYS A 19 12.01 4.10 -16.83
C LYS A 19 12.80 2.87 -17.26
N CYS A 20 13.16 1.99 -16.34
CA CYS A 20 13.90 0.76 -16.64
C CYS A 20 13.06 -0.25 -17.45
N THR A 21 11.72 -0.22 -17.32
CA THR A 21 10.81 -1.06 -18.12
C THR A 21 10.64 -0.61 -19.57
N GLU A 22 10.90 0.66 -19.90
CA GLU A 22 10.87 1.18 -21.27
C GLU A 22 12.15 0.84 -22.04
N ALA A 23 13.24 0.53 -21.34
CA ALA A 23 14.52 0.15 -21.92
C ALA A 23 14.59 -1.36 -22.20
N ARG A 24 13.75 -1.88 -23.10
CA ARG A 24 14.04 -3.16 -23.75
C ARG A 24 14.95 -2.91 -24.95
N PRO A 25 16.17 -3.49 -25.03
CA PRO A 25 16.86 -3.57 -26.31
C PRO A 25 15.99 -4.39 -27.27
N HIS A 26 15.77 -3.86 -28.46
CA HIS A 26 15.10 -4.55 -29.56
C HIS A 26 15.91 -5.79 -29.94
N LEU A 27 15.58 -6.93 -29.34
CA LEU A 27 16.06 -8.22 -29.82
C LEU A 27 15.31 -8.51 -31.13
N HIS A 28 16.06 -8.47 -32.23
CA HIS A 28 15.58 -8.86 -33.54
C HIS A 28 15.01 -10.28 -33.48
N PRO A 29 13.77 -10.51 -33.95
CA PRO A 29 13.24 -11.86 -34.10
C PRO A 29 14.08 -12.60 -35.14
N LEU A 30 14.72 -13.70 -34.75
CA LEU A 30 15.28 -14.66 -35.70
C LEU A 30 14.10 -15.28 -36.46
N THR A 31 14.06 -15.04 -37.77
CA THR A 31 13.11 -15.64 -38.70
C THR A 31 13.38 -17.13 -38.84
N VAL A 32 12.51 -17.96 -38.27
CA VAL A 32 12.47 -19.40 -38.58
C VAL A 32 11.47 -19.59 -39.71
N SER A 33 11.97 -20.04 -40.87
CA SER A 33 11.19 -20.35 -42.07
C SER A 33 10.44 -21.69 -41.90
N PRO A 34 9.11 -21.76 -42.10
CA PRO A 34 8.41 -23.04 -42.17
C PRO A 34 8.43 -23.55 -43.61
N ALA A 35 9.25 -24.57 -43.86
CA ALA A 35 9.20 -25.35 -45.08
C ALA A 35 7.97 -26.28 -45.09
N GLY A 36 7.08 -26.01 -46.05
CA GLY A 36 6.27 -26.95 -46.84
C GLY A 36 5.62 -28.18 -46.18
N ARG A 37 4.28 -28.22 -46.22
CA ARG A 37 3.56 -29.40 -46.70
C ARG A 37 2.11 -29.07 -47.08
N ASP A 38 1.83 -29.19 -48.37
CA ASP A 38 0.50 -29.21 -48.98
C ASP A 38 -0.16 -30.59 -48.79
N ALA A 39 -1.47 -30.62 -48.54
CA ALA A 39 -2.36 -31.70 -49.00
C ALA A 39 -3.85 -31.28 -48.90
N ARG A 40 -4.53 -31.35 -50.04
CA ARG A 40 -5.99 -31.22 -50.26
C ARG A 40 -6.79 -32.34 -49.57
N ALA A 41 -8.05 -32.07 -49.20
CA ALA A 41 -9.26 -32.51 -49.94
C ALA A 41 -10.58 -32.51 -49.12
N SER A 42 -11.64 -32.02 -49.77
CA SER A 42 -13.01 -32.57 -49.84
C SER A 42 -13.95 -32.58 -48.61
N GLY A 43 -14.88 -31.62 -48.61
CA GLY A 43 -16.34 -31.82 -48.76
C GLY A 43 -17.09 -32.82 -47.87
N SER A 44 -18.02 -32.31 -47.04
CA SER A 44 -19.40 -32.80 -46.97
C SER A 44 -20.32 -31.76 -46.31
N GLU A 45 -21.33 -31.32 -47.06
CA GLU A 45 -22.44 -30.48 -46.57
C GLU A 45 -23.43 -31.33 -45.79
N GLY A 46 -23.48 -31.15 -44.48
CA GLY A 46 -24.49 -31.72 -43.59
C GLY A 46 -25.56 -30.69 -43.25
N ARG A 47 -26.67 -30.71 -44.00
CA ARG A 47 -27.90 -29.97 -43.75
C ARG A 47 -28.48 -30.38 -42.38
N ARG A 48 -28.40 -29.53 -41.35
CA ARG A 48 -29.18 -29.68 -40.12
C ARG A 48 -30.35 -28.71 -40.10
N VAL A 49 -31.52 -29.34 -39.99
CA VAL A 49 -32.87 -28.80 -39.87
C VAL A 49 -32.96 -27.92 -38.63
N GLY A 50 -33.60 -26.75 -38.79
CA GLY A 50 -33.86 -25.79 -37.73
C GLY A 50 -34.77 -26.36 -36.66
N LEU A 51 -34.34 -26.19 -35.40
CA LEU A 51 -35.19 -26.30 -34.23
C LEU A 51 -35.06 -24.99 -33.44
N GLY A 52 -36.15 -24.23 -33.48
CA GLY A 52 -36.69 -23.50 -32.34
C GLY A 52 -35.76 -22.52 -31.64
N ASP A 53 -35.86 -21.27 -32.08
CA ASP A 53 -35.48 -20.04 -31.38
C ASP A 53 -36.28 -19.84 -30.07
N ALA A 54 -36.02 -20.68 -29.06
CA ALA A 54 -36.75 -20.66 -27.78
C ALA A 54 -35.85 -20.74 -26.53
N SER A 55 -34.53 -20.57 -26.70
CA SER A 55 -33.55 -20.59 -25.59
C SER A 55 -32.77 -19.30 -25.40
N ALA A 56 -33.04 -18.25 -26.20
CA ALA A 56 -32.32 -16.97 -26.12
C ALA A 56 -32.84 -15.99 -25.05
N GLU A 57 -33.98 -16.27 -24.42
CA GLU A 57 -34.66 -15.35 -23.48
C GLU A 57 -34.50 -15.73 -21.98
N ARG A 58 -33.64 -16.70 -21.63
CA ARG A 58 -33.56 -17.22 -20.25
C ARG A 58 -32.20 -17.06 -19.59
N ASN A 59 -31.55 -15.90 -19.73
CA ASN A 59 -30.53 -15.45 -18.77
C ASN A 59 -30.21 -13.96 -18.98
N LYS A 60 -31.15 -13.09 -18.59
CA LYS A 60 -30.90 -11.66 -18.39
C LYS A 60 -30.84 -11.34 -16.88
N PHE A 61 -30.18 -12.20 -16.11
CA PHE A 61 -29.78 -11.84 -14.76
C PHE A 61 -28.57 -10.92 -14.85
N PRO A 62 -28.57 -9.76 -14.17
CA PRO A 62 -27.48 -8.81 -14.26
C PRO A 62 -26.22 -9.41 -13.62
N HIS A 63 -25.30 -9.91 -14.45
CA HIS A 63 -23.94 -10.26 -14.05
C HIS A 63 -23.06 -9.02 -13.73
N SER A 64 -23.67 -7.88 -13.37
CA SER A 64 -23.01 -6.56 -13.27
C SER A 64 -22.46 -6.24 -11.87
N ASN A 65 -22.98 -6.85 -10.80
CA ASN A 65 -22.71 -6.33 -9.44
C ASN A 65 -21.24 -6.40 -8.99
N ALA A 66 -20.55 -7.54 -9.10
CA ALA A 66 -19.18 -7.65 -8.60
C ALA A 66 -18.16 -6.83 -9.43
N ARG A 67 -18.38 -6.75 -10.75
CA ARG A 67 -17.47 -6.07 -11.69
C ARG A 67 -17.62 -4.55 -11.63
N ASP A 68 -18.80 -4.05 -11.28
CA ASP A 68 -19.06 -2.61 -11.15
C ASP A 68 -18.66 -2.09 -9.76
N ILE A 69 -18.84 -2.86 -8.68
CA ILE A 69 -18.30 -2.50 -7.34
C ILE A 69 -16.79 -2.26 -7.41
N GLY A 70 -16.06 -3.12 -8.15
CA GLY A 70 -14.61 -2.97 -8.29
C GLY A 70 -14.16 -1.69 -8.99
N LYS A 71 -14.97 -1.13 -9.90
CA LYS A 71 -14.65 0.11 -10.63
C LYS A 71 -14.86 1.35 -9.76
N HIS A 72 -15.90 1.34 -8.92
CA HIS A 72 -16.27 2.47 -8.08
C HIS A 72 -15.60 2.46 -6.70
N PHE A 73 -14.97 1.34 -6.30
CA PHE A 73 -14.30 1.21 -5.01
C PHE A 73 -13.33 2.36 -4.71
N LEU A 74 -12.37 2.63 -5.60
CA LEU A 74 -11.32 3.63 -5.34
C LEU A 74 -11.88 5.05 -5.19
N PRO A 75 -12.74 5.56 -6.10
CA PRO A 75 -13.39 6.86 -5.90
C PRO A 75 -14.15 6.96 -4.58
N ILE A 76 -14.89 5.92 -4.20
CA ILE A 76 -15.65 5.90 -2.94
C ILE A 76 -14.69 5.93 -1.75
N ALA A 77 -13.66 5.09 -1.75
CA ALA A 77 -12.67 5.04 -0.67
C ALA A 77 -11.96 6.39 -0.48
N VAL A 78 -11.58 7.06 -1.59
CA VAL A 78 -10.99 8.41 -1.55
C VAL A 78 -11.98 9.42 -1.00
N ALA A 79 -13.23 9.42 -1.46
CA ALA A 79 -14.25 10.36 -0.97
C ALA A 79 -14.51 10.19 0.54
N CYS A 80 -14.64 8.94 1.01
CA CYS A 80 -14.79 8.63 2.43
C CYS A 80 -13.58 9.08 3.24
N TYR A 81 -12.37 8.82 2.75
CA TYR A 81 -11.15 9.24 3.43
C TYR A 81 -11.02 10.76 3.49
N VAL A 82 -11.31 11.48 2.40
CA VAL A 82 -11.27 12.95 2.39
C VAL A 82 -12.29 13.54 3.36
N ALA A 83 -13.52 13.00 3.40
CA ALA A 83 -14.52 13.44 4.36
C ALA A 83 -14.06 13.21 5.82
N PHE A 84 -13.49 12.04 6.10
CA PHE A 84 -12.92 11.71 7.41
C PHE A 84 -11.77 12.66 7.77
N TRP A 85 -10.86 12.91 6.83
CA TRP A 85 -9.74 13.82 7.00
C TRP A 85 -10.19 15.25 7.28
N ILE A 86 -11.19 15.76 6.54
CA ILE A 86 -11.76 17.09 6.79
C ILE A 86 -12.37 17.17 8.18
N ALA A 87 -13.10 16.14 8.62
CA ALA A 87 -13.67 16.11 9.96
C ALA A 87 -12.58 16.21 11.05
N LEU A 88 -11.46 15.50 10.88
CA LEU A 88 -10.33 15.55 11.81
C LEU A 88 -9.41 16.77 11.60
N ALA A 89 -9.57 17.53 10.53
CA ALA A 89 -8.92 18.82 10.33
C ALA A 89 -9.60 19.95 11.13
N ILE A 90 -10.82 19.72 11.63
CA ILE A 90 -11.55 20.67 12.46
C ILE A 90 -11.01 20.58 13.89
N HIS A 91 -10.47 21.70 14.39
CA HIS A 91 -9.94 21.82 15.76
C HIS A 91 -8.95 20.71 16.16
N PRO A 92 -7.84 20.49 15.42
CA PRO A 92 -6.79 19.60 15.88
C PRO A 92 -6.15 20.15 17.15
N LEU A 93 -5.62 19.26 17.98
CA LEU A 93 -5.13 19.59 19.31
C LEU A 93 -3.93 20.54 19.30
N ASP A 94 -3.04 20.40 18.31
CA ASP A 94 -2.00 21.37 17.97
C ASP A 94 -1.98 21.56 16.45
N ARG A 95 -2.21 22.79 15.97
CA ARG A 95 -2.31 23.07 14.52
C ARG A 95 -0.96 22.99 13.81
N SER A 96 0.12 23.35 14.48
CA SER A 96 1.46 23.33 13.89
C SER A 96 1.95 21.89 13.73
N ASP A 97 1.74 21.08 14.77
CA ASP A 97 2.01 19.64 14.74
C ASP A 97 1.16 18.94 13.68
N TRP A 98 -0.16 19.20 13.69
CA TRP A 98 -1.08 18.66 12.69
C TRP A 98 -0.62 18.96 11.26
N LEU A 99 -0.19 20.20 10.97
CA LEU A 99 0.27 20.55 9.61
C LEU A 99 1.54 19.79 9.23
N LEU A 100 2.47 19.63 10.18
CA LEU A 100 3.73 18.91 9.97
C LEU A 100 3.47 17.43 9.69
N GLU A 101 2.60 16.80 10.47
CA GLU A 101 2.18 15.41 10.29
C GLU A 101 1.43 15.17 8.96
N ASN A 102 0.63 16.13 8.53
CA ASN A 102 -0.12 16.04 7.28
C ASN A 102 0.74 16.25 6.03
N LEU A 103 1.95 16.79 6.17
CA LEU A 103 2.87 16.96 5.05
C LEU A 103 3.21 15.61 4.40
N LEU A 104 3.36 14.54 5.20
CA LEU A 104 3.62 13.21 4.67
C LEU A 104 2.42 12.67 3.88
N ILE A 105 1.20 12.89 4.38
CA ILE A 105 -0.03 12.51 3.67
C ILE A 105 -0.10 13.19 2.31
N PHE A 106 0.14 14.50 2.24
CA PHE A 106 0.11 15.22 0.97
C PHE A 106 1.15 14.68 -0.02
N ILE A 107 2.37 14.42 0.44
CA ILE A 107 3.41 13.80 -0.39
C ILE A 107 2.95 12.42 -0.89
N SER A 108 2.43 11.56 -0.02
CA SER A 108 1.94 10.24 -0.39
C SER A 108 0.79 10.29 -1.42
N VAL A 109 -0.18 11.19 -1.23
CA VAL A 109 -1.30 11.37 -2.16
C VAL A 109 -0.82 11.86 -3.53
N ILE A 110 0.10 12.84 -3.55
CA ILE A 110 0.71 13.35 -4.78
C ILE A 110 1.43 12.20 -5.53
N VAL A 111 2.25 11.43 -4.81
CA VAL A 111 2.96 10.25 -5.35
C VAL A 111 2.00 9.23 -5.96
N LEU A 112 0.91 8.90 -5.27
CA LEU A 112 -0.09 7.96 -5.76
C LEU A 112 -0.85 8.51 -6.96
N ALA A 113 -1.21 9.79 -6.97
CA ALA A 113 -1.92 10.43 -8.07
C ALA A 113 -1.08 10.48 -9.35
N PHE A 114 0.19 10.88 -9.25
CA PHE A 114 1.09 10.92 -10.41
C PHE A 114 1.49 9.53 -10.90
N SER A 115 1.63 8.55 -10.00
CA SER A 115 1.95 7.18 -10.39
C SER A 115 0.75 6.40 -10.95
N TYR A 116 -0.49 6.83 -10.67
CA TYR A 116 -1.73 6.10 -11.03
C TYR A 116 -1.83 5.70 -12.50
N ARG A 117 -1.43 6.58 -13.43
CA ARG A 117 -1.48 6.30 -14.87
C ARG A 117 -0.45 5.28 -15.34
N LYS A 118 0.64 5.11 -14.60
CA LYS A 118 1.73 4.18 -14.93
C LYS A 118 1.62 2.88 -14.14
N PHE A 119 1.21 2.96 -12.88
CA PHE A 119 1.04 1.85 -11.97
C PHE A 119 -0.23 2.02 -11.15
N ARG A 120 -1.21 1.16 -11.40
CA ARG A 120 -2.44 1.08 -10.62
C ARG A 120 -2.36 -0.08 -9.64
N PHE A 121 -2.43 0.24 -8.35
CA PHE A 121 -2.52 -0.76 -7.28
C PHE A 121 -3.85 -1.52 -7.34
N SER A 122 -3.88 -2.70 -6.74
CA SER A 122 -5.13 -3.43 -6.51
C SER A 122 -6.06 -2.68 -5.54
N ASN A 123 -7.36 -2.96 -5.61
CA ASN A 123 -8.33 -2.39 -4.67
C ASN A 123 -7.98 -2.74 -3.21
N LEU A 124 -7.45 -3.94 -2.96
CA LEU A 124 -6.97 -4.33 -1.63
C LEU A 124 -5.82 -3.43 -1.16
N SER A 125 -4.83 -3.18 -2.01
CA SER A 125 -3.73 -2.27 -1.66
C SER A 125 -4.21 -0.85 -1.37
N TYR A 126 -5.15 -0.33 -2.17
CA TYR A 126 -5.76 0.97 -1.87
C TYR A 126 -6.54 0.96 -0.55
N ALA A 127 -7.26 -0.12 -0.23
CA ALA A 127 -7.95 -0.25 1.05
C ALA A 127 -6.96 -0.20 2.23
N LEU A 128 -5.88 -0.98 2.17
CA LEU A 128 -4.86 -1.03 3.21
C LEU A 128 -4.15 0.31 3.40
N ILE A 129 -3.85 1.02 2.30
CA ILE A 129 -3.28 2.38 2.33
C ILE A 129 -4.27 3.33 3.01
N VAL A 130 -5.55 3.32 2.64
CA VAL A 130 -6.57 4.21 3.23
C VAL A 130 -6.74 3.94 4.73
N VAL A 131 -6.75 2.67 5.16
CA VAL A 131 -6.83 2.33 6.58
C VAL A 131 -5.61 2.87 7.34
N PHE A 132 -4.41 2.70 6.79
CA PHE A 132 -3.19 3.25 7.40
C PHE A 132 -3.25 4.79 7.50
N LEU A 133 -3.66 5.46 6.42
CA LEU A 133 -3.81 6.92 6.42
C LEU A 133 -4.87 7.41 7.41
N ALA A 134 -5.95 6.65 7.62
CA ALA A 134 -6.95 6.97 8.64
C ALA A 134 -6.36 6.90 10.06
N PHE A 135 -5.56 5.86 10.36
CA PHE A 135 -4.87 5.77 11.65
C PHE A 135 -3.85 6.91 11.84
N HIS A 136 -3.10 7.27 10.80
CA HIS A 136 -2.20 8.44 10.84
C HIS A 136 -2.97 9.74 11.09
N THR A 137 -4.10 9.94 10.42
CA THR A 137 -4.92 11.16 10.56
C THR A 137 -5.46 11.32 11.99
N ILE A 138 -5.84 10.21 12.64
CA ILE A 138 -6.21 10.20 14.06
C ILE A 138 -5.01 10.63 14.93
N GLY A 139 -3.82 10.08 14.66
CA GLY A 139 -2.58 10.47 15.33
C GLY A 139 -2.32 11.97 15.21
N ALA A 140 -2.32 12.50 13.99
CA ALA A 140 -2.10 13.91 13.70
C ALA A 140 -3.14 14.84 14.37
N HIS A 141 -4.39 14.41 14.48
CA HIS A 141 -5.43 15.21 15.16
C HIS A 141 -5.15 15.39 16.66
N TYR A 142 -4.67 14.33 17.33
CA TYR A 142 -4.41 14.32 18.77
C TYR A 142 -2.92 14.38 19.14
N THR A 143 -2.02 14.74 18.22
CA THR A 143 -0.55 14.81 18.45
C THR A 143 0.07 13.48 18.93
N TYR A 144 -0.40 12.33 18.43
CA TYR A 144 0.02 10.95 18.73
C TYR A 144 0.01 10.53 20.22
N ALA A 145 0.82 11.17 21.05
CA ALA A 145 0.94 10.98 22.49
C ALA A 145 -0.35 11.22 23.28
N LYS A 146 -1.37 11.87 22.67
CA LYS A 146 -2.66 12.15 23.32
C LYS A 146 -3.84 11.48 22.65
N VAL A 147 -3.61 10.49 21.78
CA VAL A 147 -4.70 9.71 21.17
C VAL A 147 -5.40 8.87 22.25
N PRO A 148 -6.73 8.96 22.40
CA PRO A 148 -7.48 8.22 23.43
C PRO A 148 -7.23 6.71 23.44
N ALA A 149 -7.17 6.08 22.27
CA ALA A 149 -6.91 4.64 22.14
C ALA A 149 -5.57 4.21 22.75
N GLY A 150 -4.57 5.09 22.72
CA GLY A 150 -3.29 4.84 23.34
C GLY A 150 -3.35 4.84 24.87
N PHE A 151 -4.19 5.67 25.48
CA PHE A 151 -4.45 5.63 26.92
C PHE A 151 -5.26 4.40 27.33
N TRP A 152 -6.25 3.98 26.53
CA TRP A 152 -6.97 2.74 26.81
C TRP A 152 -6.04 1.52 26.83
N MET A 153 -5.13 1.44 25.86
CA MET A 153 -4.11 0.40 25.82
C MET A 153 -3.14 0.52 27.00
N GLN A 154 -2.76 1.74 27.37
CA GLN A 154 -1.92 1.99 28.54
C GLN A 154 -2.56 1.42 29.81
N ASP A 155 -3.85 1.70 30.03
CA ASP A 155 -4.57 1.25 31.22
C ASP A 155 -4.78 -0.27 31.21
N TRP A 156 -5.20 -0.86 30.08
CA TRP A 156 -5.50 -2.29 29.97
C TRP A 156 -4.27 -3.17 30.08
N LEU A 157 -3.12 -2.70 29.58
CA LEU A 157 -1.86 -3.46 29.59
C LEU A 157 -0.91 -2.99 30.71
N HIS A 158 -1.35 -2.09 31.58
CA HIS A 158 -0.55 -1.51 32.66
C HIS A 158 0.79 -0.94 32.16
N LEU A 159 0.77 -0.24 31.02
CA LEU A 159 1.95 0.37 30.43
C LEU A 159 2.26 1.69 31.11
N ASN A 160 3.53 2.10 31.06
CA ASN A 160 3.97 3.35 31.68
C ASN A 160 3.57 4.61 30.89
N ARG A 161 3.17 4.45 29.62
CA ARG A 161 2.83 5.58 28.74
C ARG A 161 1.88 5.19 27.61
N ASN A 162 1.42 6.20 26.87
CA ASN A 162 0.64 6.04 25.66
C ASN A 162 1.57 5.51 24.54
N HIS A 163 1.22 4.34 23.97
CA HIS A 163 1.98 3.70 22.89
C HIS A 163 1.24 3.73 21.54
N TYR A 164 0.39 4.73 21.30
CA TYR A 164 -0.31 4.85 20.02
C TYR A 164 0.67 4.91 18.84
N ASP A 165 1.77 5.66 18.98
CA ASP A 165 2.78 5.78 17.94
C ASP A 165 3.38 4.42 17.54
N ARG A 166 3.77 3.62 18.54
CA ARG A 166 4.20 2.22 18.35
C ARG A 166 3.20 1.39 17.54
N VAL A 167 1.90 1.58 17.79
CA VAL A 167 0.83 0.87 17.06
C VAL A 167 0.77 1.33 15.61
N ILE A 168 1.01 2.61 15.34
CA ILE A 168 1.07 3.15 13.98
C ILE A 168 2.28 2.63 13.24
N HIS A 169 3.45 2.56 13.86
CA HIS A 169 4.63 1.94 13.27
C HIS A 169 4.41 0.46 12.96
N PHE A 170 3.83 -0.31 13.89
CA PHE A 170 3.43 -1.68 13.60
C PHE A 170 2.45 -1.76 12.42
N SER A 171 1.44 -0.89 12.40
CA SER A 171 0.42 -0.83 11.35
C SER A 171 1.02 -0.43 9.99
N PHE A 172 2.03 0.44 9.96
CA PHE A 172 2.78 0.80 8.75
C PHE A 172 3.39 -0.45 8.13
N GLY A 173 4.13 -1.23 8.92
CA GLY A 173 4.71 -2.49 8.45
C GLY A 173 3.64 -3.49 8.02
N PHE A 174 2.61 -3.67 8.85
CA PHE A 174 1.58 -4.68 8.65
C PHE A 174 0.69 -4.41 7.43
N LEU A 175 0.14 -3.19 7.33
CA LEU A 175 -0.80 -2.81 6.28
C LEU A 175 -0.08 -2.52 4.95
N LEU A 176 1.12 -1.93 4.97
CA LEU A 176 1.79 -1.52 3.74
C LEU A 176 2.67 -2.60 3.12
N LEU A 177 2.88 -3.75 3.78
CA LEU A 177 3.61 -4.86 3.19
C LEU A 177 2.98 -5.32 1.88
N TYR A 178 1.66 -5.52 1.84
CA TYR A 178 1.00 -6.02 0.64
C TYR A 178 1.12 -5.03 -0.54
N PRO A 179 0.82 -3.72 -0.38
CA PRO A 179 1.11 -2.71 -1.40
C PRO A 179 2.58 -2.69 -1.83
N MET A 180 3.53 -2.69 -0.89
CA MET A 180 4.96 -2.65 -1.22
C MET A 180 5.39 -3.89 -2.02
N ARG A 181 4.93 -5.06 -1.60
CA ARG A 181 5.14 -6.33 -2.32
C ARG A 181 4.52 -6.29 -3.71
N GLU A 182 3.31 -5.75 -3.85
CA GLU A 182 2.63 -5.59 -5.13
C GLU A 182 3.46 -4.72 -6.08
N LEU A 183 3.97 -3.59 -5.59
CA LEU A 183 4.85 -2.70 -6.35
C LEU A 183 6.12 -3.42 -6.79
N LEU A 184 6.81 -4.12 -5.89
CA LEU A 184 8.06 -4.79 -6.21
C LEU A 184 7.87 -5.94 -7.21
N VAL A 185 6.84 -6.77 -7.01
CA VAL A 185 6.58 -7.91 -7.91
C VAL A 185 6.15 -7.43 -9.30
N ARG A 186 5.29 -6.39 -9.38
CA ARG A 186 4.71 -5.95 -10.66
C ARG A 186 5.58 -4.95 -11.42
N SER A 187 6.43 -4.18 -10.75
CA SER A 187 7.24 -3.13 -11.39
C SER A 187 8.69 -3.52 -11.59
N VAL A 188 9.32 -4.24 -10.64
CA VAL A 188 10.71 -4.73 -10.80
C VAL A 188 10.81 -6.22 -11.11
N HIS A 189 9.68 -6.89 -11.36
CA HIS A 189 9.63 -8.32 -11.68
C HIS A 189 10.32 -9.22 -10.63
N ALA A 190 10.32 -8.78 -9.37
CA ALA A 190 10.86 -9.59 -8.27
C ALA A 190 10.13 -10.93 -8.19
N GLY A 191 10.87 -12.02 -8.03
CA GLY A 191 10.28 -13.35 -7.83
C GLY A 191 9.27 -13.33 -6.67
N LYS A 192 8.13 -14.02 -6.80
CA LYS A 192 6.98 -13.86 -5.87
C LYS A 192 7.33 -14.07 -4.38
N GLN A 193 8.30 -14.94 -4.07
CA GLN A 193 8.78 -15.17 -2.70
C GLN A 193 9.72 -14.05 -2.26
N TRP A 194 10.77 -13.80 -3.05
CA TRP A 194 11.73 -12.71 -2.81
C TRP A 194 11.08 -11.33 -2.72
N GLY A 195 10.05 -11.04 -3.53
CA GLY A 195 9.31 -9.78 -3.46
C GLY A 195 8.61 -9.55 -2.11
N THR A 196 8.27 -10.62 -1.37
CA THR A 196 7.72 -10.49 -0.01
C THR A 196 8.79 -10.05 0.98
N TRP A 197 9.95 -10.70 0.99
CA TRP A 197 11.04 -10.37 1.92
C TRP A 197 11.75 -9.07 1.55
N LEU A 198 11.84 -8.74 0.26
CA LEU A 198 12.27 -7.42 -0.21
C LEU A 198 11.30 -6.32 0.25
N ALA A 199 9.99 -6.59 0.29
CA ALA A 199 9.03 -5.64 0.86
C ALA A 199 9.24 -5.44 2.36
N VAL A 200 9.51 -6.52 3.12
CA VAL A 200 9.87 -6.41 4.55
C VAL A 200 11.11 -5.54 4.73
N ALA A 201 12.19 -5.81 3.97
CA ALA A 201 13.42 -5.04 4.04
C ALA A 201 13.22 -3.57 3.65
N ALA A 202 12.43 -3.31 2.60
CA ALA A 202 12.12 -1.95 2.14
C ALA A 202 11.34 -1.16 3.20
N LEU A 203 10.33 -1.77 3.85
CA LEU A 203 9.57 -1.10 4.90
C LEU A 203 10.39 -0.87 6.17
N ALA A 204 11.25 -1.81 6.55
CA ALA A 204 12.18 -1.61 7.65
C ALA A 204 13.11 -0.43 7.38
N ALA A 205 13.69 -0.36 6.18
CA ALA A 205 14.56 0.74 5.77
C ALA A 205 13.81 2.09 5.73
N LEU A 206 12.58 2.11 5.21
CA LEU A 206 11.74 3.31 5.18
C LEU A 206 11.40 3.79 6.60
N SER A 207 11.07 2.87 7.52
CA SER A 207 10.80 3.22 8.91
C SER A 207 12.04 3.80 9.59
N SER A 208 13.22 3.17 9.41
CA SER A 208 14.46 3.72 9.97
C SER A 208 14.81 5.09 9.39
N PHE A 209 14.56 5.29 8.09
CA PHE A 209 14.81 6.57 7.44
C PHE A 209 13.86 7.67 7.92
N PHE A 210 12.59 7.32 8.16
CA PHE A 210 11.59 8.23 8.71
C PHE A 210 11.99 8.76 10.09
N GLU A 211 12.34 7.87 11.00
CA GLU A 211 12.80 8.21 12.36
C GLU A 211 14.05 9.11 12.37
N ILE A 212 15.00 8.85 11.46
CA ILE A 212 16.18 9.72 11.31
C ILE A 212 15.75 11.12 10.87
N ILE A 213 14.78 11.22 9.97
CA ILE A 213 14.27 12.51 9.51
C ILE A 213 13.52 13.23 10.63
N GLU A 214 12.68 12.54 11.38
CA GLU A 214 11.97 13.14 12.51
C GLU A 214 12.94 13.65 13.56
N ALA A 215 13.98 12.88 13.90
CA ALA A 215 15.02 13.33 14.80
C ALA A 215 15.72 14.61 14.29
N VAL A 216 16.00 14.71 12.99
CA VAL A 216 16.58 15.91 12.38
C VAL A 216 15.58 17.09 12.38
N VAL A 217 14.32 16.84 12.05
CA VAL A 217 13.26 17.87 12.05
C VAL A 217 13.03 18.41 13.45
N ALA A 218 12.99 17.54 14.46
CA ALA A 218 12.87 17.91 15.86
C ALA A 218 14.02 18.84 16.30
N GLN A 219 15.26 18.53 15.88
CA GLN A 219 16.43 19.35 16.20
C GLN A 219 16.42 20.74 15.53
N ILE A 220 15.92 20.83 14.29
CA ILE A 220 15.97 22.08 13.50
C ILE A 220 14.76 22.97 13.77
N VAL A 221 13.56 22.39 13.84
CA VAL A 221 12.29 23.14 13.83
C VAL A 221 11.78 23.41 15.24
N ARG A 222 12.07 22.54 16.21
CA ARG A 222 11.54 22.61 17.58
C ARG A 222 12.58 22.18 18.63
N PRO A 223 13.76 22.80 18.72
CA PRO A 223 14.79 22.39 19.69
C PRO A 223 14.32 22.46 21.16
N ASP A 224 13.33 23.29 21.48
CA ASP A 224 12.70 23.45 22.80
C ASP A 224 11.56 22.45 23.08
N LEU A 225 10.92 21.92 22.04
CA LEU A 225 9.73 21.04 22.14
C LEU A 225 9.91 19.70 21.40
N GLY A 226 11.12 19.39 20.93
CA GLY A 226 11.40 18.25 20.06
C GLY A 226 11.04 16.91 20.67
N ALA A 227 11.22 16.74 22.00
CA ALA A 227 10.84 15.52 22.70
C ALA A 227 9.31 15.30 22.75
N ALA A 228 8.52 16.39 22.76
CA ALA A 228 7.06 16.33 22.71
C ALA A 228 6.56 16.07 21.28
N TYR A 229 7.22 16.66 20.28
CA TYR A 229 6.96 16.37 18.86
C TYR A 229 7.22 14.90 18.52
N LEU A 230 8.39 14.39 18.92
CA LEU A 230 8.80 13.00 18.71
C LEU A 230 7.97 11.97 19.51
N GLY A 231 6.97 12.38 20.29
CA GLY A 231 6.13 11.44 21.04
C GLY A 231 6.86 10.59 22.11
N THR A 232 8.15 10.87 22.36
CA THR A 232 9.05 10.01 23.17
C THR A 232 8.53 9.72 24.57
N GLN A 233 7.84 10.69 25.19
CA GLN A 233 7.29 10.57 26.54
C GLN A 233 8.35 10.08 27.56
N GLY A 234 9.61 10.49 27.36
CA GLY A 234 10.75 10.09 28.21
C GLY A 234 11.44 8.77 27.84
N ASP A 235 10.98 8.08 26.78
CA ASP A 235 11.61 6.86 26.28
C ASP A 235 12.77 7.18 25.33
N ILE A 236 14.01 7.04 25.82
CA ILE A 236 15.21 7.29 25.00
C ILE A 236 15.39 6.30 23.84
N TRP A 237 14.69 5.16 23.89
CA TRP A 237 14.75 4.10 22.88
C TRP A 237 13.53 4.11 21.96
N ASP A 238 12.76 5.21 21.93
CA ASP A 238 11.48 5.21 21.23
C ASP A 238 11.64 4.87 19.75
N ALA A 239 12.46 5.65 19.05
CA ALA A 239 12.74 5.47 17.63
C ALA A 239 13.18 4.03 17.29
N GLN A 240 14.07 3.42 18.07
CA GLN A 240 14.55 2.06 17.79
C GLN A 240 13.43 1.02 17.97
N LYS A 241 12.57 1.21 18.97
CA LYS A 241 11.42 0.34 19.20
C LYS A 241 10.34 0.58 18.13
N ASP A 242 10.25 1.77 17.53
CA ASP A 242 9.29 2.10 16.47
C ASP A 242 9.71 1.46 15.15
N MET A 243 11.00 1.58 14.82
CA MET A 243 11.61 0.79 13.74
C MET A 243 11.37 -0.72 13.94
N GLY A 244 11.54 -1.20 15.19
CA GLY A 244 11.30 -2.59 15.56
C GLY A 244 9.84 -3.02 15.38
N ALA A 245 8.90 -2.17 15.78
CA ALA A 245 7.46 -2.40 15.61
C ALA A 245 7.07 -2.46 14.14
N ALA A 246 7.57 -1.54 13.31
CA ALA A 246 7.37 -1.56 11.87
C ALA A 246 7.91 -2.84 11.22
N PHE A 247 9.12 -3.28 11.61
CA PHE A 247 9.66 -4.55 11.15
C PHE A 247 8.78 -5.74 11.57
N ALA A 248 8.35 -5.79 12.83
CA ALA A 248 7.48 -6.86 13.34
C ALA A 248 6.14 -6.92 12.61
N GLY A 249 5.52 -5.77 12.33
CA GLY A 249 4.29 -5.68 11.53
C GLY A 249 4.48 -6.23 10.12
N ALA A 250 5.58 -5.84 9.46
CA ALA A 250 5.92 -6.32 8.13
C ALA A 250 6.16 -7.83 8.10
N VAL A 251 6.89 -8.39 9.08
CA VAL A 251 7.09 -9.84 9.20
C VAL A 251 5.76 -10.56 9.43
N THR A 252 4.91 -10.04 10.31
CA THR A 252 3.60 -10.64 10.62
C THR A 252 2.73 -10.73 9.36
N SER A 253 2.66 -9.64 8.59
CA SER A 253 1.92 -9.60 7.33
C SER A 253 2.53 -10.55 6.28
N ALA A 254 3.85 -10.72 6.26
CA ALA A 254 4.53 -11.62 5.33
C ALA A 254 4.20 -13.08 5.64
N LEU A 255 4.23 -13.44 6.94
CA LEU A 255 3.84 -14.76 7.40
C LEU A 255 2.37 -15.05 7.09
N ALA A 256 1.48 -14.09 7.32
CA ALA A 256 0.06 -14.23 6.98
C ALA A 256 -0.14 -14.53 5.48
N ILE A 257 0.57 -13.83 4.59
CA ILE A 257 0.52 -14.08 3.13
C ILE A 257 1.00 -15.51 2.80
N VAL A 258 2.06 -15.98 3.46
CA VAL A 258 2.59 -17.34 3.23
C VAL A 258 1.59 -18.40 3.70
N LEU A 259 1.01 -18.22 4.88
CA LEU A 259 0.05 -19.17 5.47
C LEU A 259 -1.25 -19.24 4.66
N LEU A 260 -1.81 -18.10 4.25
CA LEU A 260 -3.02 -18.06 3.43
C LEU A 260 -2.81 -18.75 2.09
N LYS A 261 -1.64 -18.59 1.46
CA LYS A 261 -1.31 -19.28 0.21
C LYS A 261 -1.22 -20.80 0.38
N ARG A 262 -0.65 -21.27 1.49
CA ARG A 262 -0.57 -22.71 1.79
C ARG A 262 -1.96 -23.31 1.97
N ALA A 263 -2.79 -22.68 2.81
CA ALA A 263 -4.17 -23.11 3.03
C ALA A 263 -5.00 -23.14 1.73
N SER A 264 -4.83 -22.15 0.85
CA SER A 264 -5.51 -22.16 -0.46
C SER A 264 -5.00 -23.25 -1.40
N ALA A 265 -3.72 -23.63 -1.33
CA ALA A 265 -3.18 -24.74 -2.14
C ALA A 265 -3.70 -26.09 -1.64
N GLU A 266 -3.78 -26.27 -0.32
CA GLU A 266 -4.34 -27.47 0.32
C GLU A 266 -5.84 -27.63 0.05
N ALA A 267 -6.59 -26.54 -0.06
CA ALA A 267 -8.03 -26.60 -0.34
C ALA A 267 -8.39 -26.98 -1.80
N VAL A 268 -7.41 -26.94 -2.71
CA VAL A 268 -7.61 -27.18 -4.15
C VAL A 268 -7.03 -28.54 -4.60
N GLY A 269 -6.14 -29.14 -3.80
CA GLY A 269 -5.52 -30.45 -4.07
C GLY A 269 -6.27 -31.58 -3.40
#